data_AF-A0A529U5Y8-F1
#
_entry.id   AF-A0A529U5Y8-F1
#
_cell.length_a   1.000
_cell.length_b   1.000
_cell.length_c   1.000
_cell.angle_alpha   90.00
_cell.angle_beta   90.00
_cell.angle_gamma   90.00
#
_symmetry.space_group_name_H-M   'P 1'
#
loop_
_entity.id
_entity.type
_entity.pdbx_description
1 polymer ?
#
loop_
_entity_poly.entity_id
_entity_poly.type
_entity_poly.pdbx_seq_one_letter_code
_entity_poly.pdbx_strand_id
1 'polypeptide(L)'
;SGAPAIPPAGTLVDGLAGSISINAAFDPSAGGNPALLRDGGANGVAYVANTGGGASYADLLIGYSNKLDQPMAFDTSTGIAVSSGVSDYAANAIGWFEGVRQQASTNADNKQALAARTAEALSNDTGVNIDQEMSLLLDLEHTYQASAHMMKTVGDMLDSLLAAVG
;
A
#
# COMPACT_ATOMS: atom_id res chain seq x y z
N SER A 1 37.38 -20.74 3.65
CA SER A 1 36.85 -19.38 3.84
C SER A 1 37.41 -18.50 2.74
N GLY A 2 36.59 -17.82 1.95
CA GLY A 2 37.12 -16.97 0.88
C GLY A 2 36.19 -16.78 -0.30
N ALA A 3 35.29 -15.82 -0.17
CA ALA A 3 35.05 -14.88 -1.26
C ALA A 3 35.29 -13.48 -0.68
N PRO A 4 36.00 -12.58 -1.37
CA PRO A 4 36.10 -11.19 -0.95
C PRO A 4 34.69 -10.57 -0.89
N ALA A 5 34.43 -9.72 0.11
CA ALA A 5 33.20 -8.92 0.23
C ALA A 5 31.89 -9.68 0.54
N ILE A 6 31.93 -10.87 1.18
CA ILE A 6 30.71 -11.41 1.81
C ILE A 6 30.35 -10.48 2.99
N PRO A 7 29.14 -9.90 3.03
CA PRO A 7 28.69 -9.08 4.16
C PRO A 7 28.71 -9.87 5.47
N PRO A 8 28.75 -9.18 6.63
CA PRO A 8 28.64 -9.85 7.91
C PRO A 8 27.37 -10.71 7.98
N ALA A 9 27.50 -11.93 8.51
CA ALA A 9 26.36 -12.82 8.67
C ALA A 9 25.39 -12.28 9.73
N GLY A 10 24.09 -12.45 9.50
CA GLY A 10 23.05 -12.10 10.48
C GLY A 10 22.86 -10.60 10.72
N THR A 11 23.40 -9.73 9.87
CA THR A 11 23.19 -8.27 9.94
C THR A 11 22.35 -7.79 8.77
N LEU A 12 21.37 -6.92 9.04
CA LEU A 12 20.61 -6.24 8.00
C LEU A 12 21.51 -5.24 7.25
N VAL A 13 21.56 -5.38 5.93
CA VAL A 13 22.27 -4.46 5.04
C VAL A 13 21.34 -4.06 3.90
N ASP A 14 21.02 -2.77 3.83
CA ASP A 14 20.14 -2.23 2.80
C ASP A 14 20.77 -2.36 1.41
N GLY A 15 19.94 -2.72 0.42
CA GLY A 15 20.37 -2.86 -0.98
C GLY A 15 21.12 -4.16 -1.30
N LEU A 16 21.35 -5.05 -0.32
CA LEU A 16 22.09 -6.29 -0.55
C LEU A 16 21.45 -7.19 -1.61
N ALA A 17 20.11 -7.25 -1.66
CA ALA A 17 19.39 -7.99 -2.70
C ALA A 17 19.75 -7.54 -4.13
N GLY A 18 20.08 -6.25 -4.33
CA GLY A 18 20.49 -5.71 -5.63
C GLY A 18 21.88 -6.14 -6.07
N SER A 19 22.69 -6.71 -5.18
CA SER A 19 24.01 -7.26 -5.50
C SER A 19 23.97 -8.71 -5.96
N ILE A 20 22.81 -9.38 -5.87
CA ILE A 20 22.66 -10.77 -6.28
C ILE A 20 22.68 -10.83 -7.81
N SER A 21 23.71 -11.49 -8.35
CA SER A 21 23.86 -11.72 -9.78
C SER A 21 24.32 -13.15 -10.04
N ILE A 22 24.02 -13.66 -11.23
CA ILE A 22 24.58 -14.94 -11.69
C ILE A 22 26.08 -14.75 -11.89
N ASN A 23 26.87 -15.68 -11.35
CA ASN A 23 28.31 -15.69 -11.60
C ASN A 23 28.57 -16.16 -13.04
N ALA A 24 29.31 -15.34 -13.80
CA ALA A 24 29.60 -15.57 -15.22
C ALA A 24 30.24 -16.95 -15.52
N ALA A 25 30.95 -17.55 -14.55
CA ALA A 25 31.50 -18.89 -14.70
C ALA A 25 30.42 -19.97 -14.94
N PHE A 26 29.18 -19.74 -14.53
CA PHE A 26 28.06 -20.69 -14.67
C PHE A 26 27.06 -20.31 -15.76
N ASP A 27 27.20 -19.13 -16.38
CA ASP A 27 26.24 -18.61 -17.36
C ASP A 27 26.65 -18.96 -18.80
N PRO A 28 25.91 -19.82 -19.53
CA PRO A 28 26.22 -20.16 -20.91
C PRO A 28 26.21 -18.94 -21.86
N SER A 29 25.39 -17.93 -21.57
CA SER A 29 25.28 -16.74 -22.42
C SER A 29 26.50 -15.82 -22.29
N ALA A 30 27.21 -15.91 -21.17
CA ALA A 30 28.49 -15.24 -20.92
C ALA A 30 29.71 -16.12 -21.22
N GLY A 31 29.52 -17.33 -21.78
CA GLY A 31 30.59 -18.28 -22.09
C GLY A 31 31.00 -19.22 -20.94
N GLY A 32 30.22 -19.24 -19.85
CA GLY A 32 30.39 -20.14 -18.71
C GLY A 32 29.82 -21.55 -18.94
N ASN A 33 29.96 -22.40 -17.92
CA ASN A 33 29.50 -23.79 -17.96
C ASN A 33 28.64 -24.15 -16.73
N PRO A 34 27.33 -24.41 -16.90
CA PRO A 34 26.43 -24.75 -15.79
C PRO A 34 26.75 -26.13 -15.18
N ALA A 35 27.46 -27.01 -15.89
CA ALA A 35 27.89 -28.30 -15.34
C ALA A 35 28.83 -28.12 -14.13
N LEU A 36 29.46 -26.95 -13.97
CA LEU A 36 30.26 -26.63 -12.79
C LEU A 36 29.43 -26.57 -11.49
N LEU A 37 28.10 -26.40 -11.57
CA LEU A 37 27.23 -26.57 -10.40
C LEU A 37 27.22 -28.02 -9.91
N ARG A 38 27.24 -28.97 -10.84
CA ARG A 38 27.30 -30.40 -10.53
C ARG A 38 28.72 -30.85 -10.18
N ASP A 39 29.69 -30.45 -11.00
CA ASP A 39 31.05 -31.02 -10.97
C ASP A 39 32.01 -30.24 -10.06
N GLY A 40 31.69 -28.99 -9.72
CA GLY A 40 32.59 -28.06 -9.05
C GLY A 40 33.64 -27.50 -10.01
N GLY A 41 34.64 -26.81 -9.45
CA GLY A 41 35.79 -26.31 -10.22
C GLY A 41 35.71 -24.86 -10.71
N ALA A 42 34.60 -24.14 -10.48
CA ALA A 42 34.46 -22.73 -10.86
C ALA A 42 35.49 -21.80 -10.21
N ASN A 43 36.04 -22.18 -9.05
CA ASN A 43 37.10 -21.45 -8.33
C ASN A 43 38.48 -22.12 -8.48
N GLY A 44 38.67 -22.95 -9.50
CA GLY A 44 39.92 -23.67 -9.78
C GLY A 44 39.91 -25.14 -9.36
N VAL A 45 41.01 -25.83 -9.67
CA VAL A 45 41.14 -27.30 -9.56
C VAL A 45 40.93 -27.83 -8.13
N ALA A 46 41.23 -27.04 -7.11
CA ALA A 46 41.03 -27.41 -5.71
C ALA A 46 39.54 -27.51 -5.32
N TYR A 47 38.64 -26.98 -6.14
CA TYR A 47 37.19 -26.96 -5.89
C TYR A 47 36.42 -27.92 -6.79
N VAL A 48 37.12 -28.81 -7.51
CA VAL A 48 36.49 -29.88 -8.29
C VAL A 48 36.02 -30.97 -7.32
N ALA A 49 34.72 -31.24 -7.34
CA ALA A 49 34.11 -32.26 -6.47
C ALA A 49 33.89 -33.58 -7.24
N ASN A 50 33.52 -33.52 -8.52
CA ASN A 50 33.40 -34.69 -9.39
C ASN A 50 34.75 -35.05 -10.04
N THR A 51 35.71 -35.49 -9.21
CA THR A 51 37.07 -35.81 -9.68
C THR A 51 37.13 -37.01 -10.63
N GLY A 52 36.15 -37.92 -10.56
CA GLY A 52 36.05 -39.09 -11.43
C GLY A 52 35.30 -38.86 -12.75
N GLY A 53 34.74 -37.67 -12.98
CA GLY A 53 33.97 -37.35 -14.19
C GLY A 53 32.68 -38.16 -14.35
N GLY A 54 32.09 -38.63 -13.24
CA GLY A 54 30.89 -39.45 -13.25
C GLY A 54 29.68 -38.66 -13.76
N ALA A 55 28.98 -39.16 -14.77
CA ALA A 55 27.82 -38.47 -15.34
C ALA A 55 26.65 -38.32 -14.35
N SER A 56 26.55 -39.21 -13.35
CA SER A 56 25.50 -39.24 -12.33
C SER A 56 25.90 -38.63 -10.98
N TYR A 57 26.97 -37.83 -10.93
CA TYR A 57 27.38 -37.17 -9.70
C TYR A 57 26.33 -36.14 -9.24
N ALA A 58 25.84 -36.27 -8.00
CA ALA A 58 24.72 -35.44 -7.49
C ALA A 58 25.02 -34.76 -6.14
N ASP A 59 26.13 -35.09 -5.48
CA ASP A 59 26.41 -34.67 -4.10
C ASP A 59 26.39 -33.15 -3.92
N LEU A 60 26.95 -32.39 -4.86
CA LEU A 60 26.92 -30.92 -4.79
C LEU A 60 25.50 -30.37 -4.90
N LEU A 61 24.69 -30.88 -5.82
CA LEU A 61 23.31 -30.41 -6.03
C LEU A 61 22.44 -30.73 -4.81
N ILE A 62 22.57 -31.94 -4.27
CA ILE A 62 21.90 -32.34 -3.02
C ILE A 62 22.40 -31.46 -1.86
N GLY A 63 23.70 -31.20 -1.79
CA GLY A 63 24.30 -30.34 -0.78
C GLY A 63 23.79 -28.90 -0.84
N TYR A 64 23.57 -28.34 -2.04
CA TYR A 64 22.96 -27.01 -2.18
C TYR A 64 21.51 -27.00 -1.71
N SER A 65 20.71 -27.99 -2.11
CA SER A 65 19.32 -28.13 -1.64
C SER A 65 19.28 -28.18 -0.11
N ASN A 66 20.08 -29.06 0.49
CA ASN A 66 20.13 -29.19 1.94
C ASN A 66 20.54 -27.88 2.63
N LYS A 67 21.48 -27.13 2.05
CA LYS A 67 21.94 -25.83 2.59
C LYS A 67 20.88 -24.74 2.51
N LEU A 68 19.95 -24.79 1.54
CA LEU A 68 18.83 -23.85 1.50
C LEU A 68 17.86 -24.08 2.66
N ASP A 69 17.74 -25.32 3.13
CA ASP A 69 16.85 -25.69 4.24
C ASP A 69 17.55 -25.62 5.60
N GLN A 70 18.89 -25.57 5.64
CA GLN A 70 19.63 -25.42 6.89
C GLN A 70 19.30 -24.07 7.56
N PRO A 71 18.90 -24.08 8.85
CA PRO A 71 18.64 -22.85 9.57
C PRO A 71 19.87 -21.94 9.65
N MET A 72 19.67 -20.67 9.31
CA MET A 72 20.67 -19.61 9.54
C MET A 72 20.06 -18.46 10.33
N ALA A 73 20.93 -17.71 10.99
CA ALA A 73 20.53 -16.54 11.76
C ALA A 73 20.24 -15.35 10.83
N PHE A 74 19.08 -14.74 11.01
CA PHE A 74 18.69 -13.48 10.39
C PHE A 74 18.69 -12.35 11.42
N ASP A 75 18.81 -11.12 10.93
CA ASP A 75 18.79 -9.94 11.79
C ASP A 75 17.40 -9.76 12.44
N THR A 76 17.38 -9.49 13.75
CA THR A 76 16.14 -9.30 14.53
C THR A 76 15.32 -8.09 14.09
N SER A 77 15.92 -7.11 13.41
CA SER A 77 15.24 -5.92 12.89
C SER A 77 14.37 -6.18 11.66
N THR A 78 14.50 -7.36 11.03
CA THR A 78 13.73 -7.70 9.82
C THR A 78 12.25 -7.95 10.08
N GLY A 79 11.84 -8.19 11.34
CA GLY A 79 10.45 -8.49 11.69
C GLY A 79 9.97 -9.88 11.26
N ILE A 80 10.85 -10.72 10.69
CA ILE A 80 10.61 -12.11 10.30
C ILE A 80 11.37 -13.03 11.28
N ALA A 81 11.02 -14.33 11.31
CA ALA A 81 11.66 -15.33 12.17
C ALA A 81 13.20 -15.27 12.13
N VAL A 82 13.82 -15.26 13.30
CA VAL A 82 15.25 -14.98 13.51
C VAL A 82 16.15 -16.16 13.13
N SER A 83 15.58 -17.35 12.96
CA SER A 83 16.30 -18.58 12.58
C SER A 83 15.42 -19.43 11.67
N SER A 84 15.79 -19.53 10.39
CA SER A 84 15.05 -20.31 9.38
C SER A 84 15.96 -20.70 8.22
N GLY A 85 15.56 -21.70 7.42
CA GLY A 85 16.14 -21.91 6.10
C GLY A 85 15.78 -20.76 5.16
N VAL A 86 16.51 -20.61 4.06
CA VAL A 86 16.25 -19.58 3.04
C VAL A 86 14.87 -19.78 2.40
N SER A 87 14.50 -21.03 2.14
CA SER A 87 13.20 -21.42 1.58
C SER A 87 12.04 -20.96 2.48
N ASP A 88 12.13 -21.29 3.77
CA ASP A 88 11.13 -20.93 4.78
C ASP A 88 11.09 -19.42 5.01
N TYR A 89 12.26 -18.78 5.07
CA TYR A 89 12.34 -17.34 5.25
C TYR A 89 11.68 -16.59 4.09
N ALA A 90 11.90 -17.03 2.84
CA ALA A 90 11.24 -16.46 1.66
C ALA A 90 9.71 -16.61 1.72
N ALA A 91 9.21 -17.78 2.12
CA ALA A 91 7.78 -18.00 2.29
C ALA A 91 7.18 -17.11 3.38
N ASN A 92 7.86 -16.97 4.52
CA ASN A 92 7.44 -16.08 5.60
C ASN A 92 7.47 -14.60 5.19
N ALA A 93 8.46 -14.17 4.40
CA ALA A 93 8.55 -12.81 3.88
C ALA A 93 7.35 -12.46 2.99
N ILE A 94 6.90 -13.39 2.14
CA ILE A 94 5.69 -13.23 1.33
C ILE A 94 4.46 -13.08 2.23
N GLY A 95 4.31 -13.95 3.23
CA GLY A 95 3.19 -13.87 4.17
C GLY A 95 3.16 -12.55 4.95
N TRP A 96 4.33 -12.09 5.41
CA TRP A 96 4.48 -10.79 6.07
C TRP A 96 4.08 -9.64 5.15
N PHE A 97 4.56 -9.62 3.91
CA PHE A 97 4.24 -8.57 2.94
C PHE A 97 2.75 -8.54 2.60
N GLU A 98 2.13 -9.71 2.43
CA GLU A 98 0.68 -9.79 2.21
C GLU A 98 -0.13 -9.33 3.42
N GLY A 99 0.34 -9.60 4.64
CA GLY A 99 -0.26 -9.05 5.87
C GLY A 99 -0.22 -7.52 5.88
N VAL A 100 0.92 -6.92 5.53
CA VAL A 100 1.07 -5.46 5.40
C VAL A 100 0.11 -4.91 4.33
N ARG A 101 0.03 -5.57 3.17
CA ARG A 101 -0.88 -5.17 2.09
C ARG A 101 -2.35 -5.26 2.50
N GLN A 102 -2.74 -6.34 3.19
CA GLN A 102 -4.09 -6.52 3.69
C GLN A 102 -4.47 -5.41 4.68
N GLN A 103 -3.60 -5.13 5.66
CA GLN A 103 -3.83 -4.06 6.63
C GLN A 103 -3.96 -2.69 5.96
N ALA A 104 -3.11 -2.42 4.96
CA ALA A 104 -3.19 -1.18 4.18
C ALA A 104 -4.52 -1.06 3.42
N SER A 105 -4.99 -2.16 2.81
CA SER A 105 -6.28 -2.22 2.12
C SER A 105 -7.44 -1.93 3.07
N THR A 106 -7.52 -2.64 4.21
CA THR A 106 -8.57 -2.41 5.22
C THR A 106 -8.55 -0.98 5.75
N ASN A 107 -7.36 -0.40 5.95
CA ASN A 107 -7.23 1.00 6.37
C ASN A 107 -7.73 1.97 5.30
N ALA A 108 -7.50 1.68 4.02
CA ALA A 108 -8.01 2.49 2.91
C ALA A 108 -9.54 2.42 2.84
N ASP A 109 -10.13 1.23 2.93
CA ASP A 109 -11.59 1.02 2.92
C ASP A 109 -12.26 1.76 4.09
N ASN A 110 -11.69 1.66 5.30
CA ASN A 110 -12.19 2.36 6.48
C ASN A 110 -12.13 3.89 6.30
N LYS A 111 -11.04 4.42 5.73
CA LYS A 111 -10.90 5.85 5.46
C LYS A 111 -11.90 6.31 4.40
N GLN A 112 -12.18 5.50 3.38
CA GLN A 112 -13.19 5.81 2.38
C GLN A 112 -14.60 5.83 2.97
N ALA A 113 -14.95 4.86 3.81
CA ALA A 113 -16.24 4.84 4.50
C ALA A 113 -16.41 6.03 5.45
N LEU A 114 -15.35 6.39 6.20
CA LEU A 114 -15.35 7.57 7.05
C LEU A 114 -15.53 8.86 6.24
N ALA A 115 -14.84 8.99 5.11
CA ALA A 115 -14.97 10.14 4.22
C ALA A 115 -16.40 10.27 3.67
N ALA A 116 -17.00 9.17 3.21
CA ALA A 116 -18.38 9.16 2.73
C ALA A 116 -19.38 9.60 3.82
N ARG A 117 -19.29 9.02 5.02
CA ARG A 117 -20.15 9.42 6.16
C ARG A 117 -19.96 10.87 6.57
N THR A 118 -18.73 11.37 6.52
CA THR A 118 -18.42 12.77 6.85
C THR A 118 -19.02 13.71 5.79
N ALA A 119 -18.95 13.33 4.51
CA ALA A 119 -19.56 14.09 3.43
C ALA A 119 -21.10 14.11 3.53
N GLU A 120 -21.72 12.98 3.86
CA GLU A 120 -23.17 12.89 4.12
C GLU A 120 -23.58 13.75 5.32
N ALA A 121 -22.86 13.65 6.45
CA ALA A 121 -23.13 14.45 7.64
C ALA A 121 -23.01 15.95 7.35
N LEU A 122 -21.96 16.37 6.64
CA LEU A 122 -21.79 17.75 6.22
C LEU A 122 -22.89 18.22 5.27
N SER A 123 -23.30 17.39 4.32
CA SER A 123 -24.41 17.69 3.41
C SER A 123 -25.74 17.83 4.14
N ASN A 124 -25.97 17.06 5.20
CA ASN A 124 -27.19 17.15 6.01
C ASN A 124 -27.20 18.39 6.90
N ASP A 125 -26.04 18.81 7.44
CA ASP A 125 -25.92 19.99 8.31
C ASP A 125 -25.96 21.31 7.53
N THR A 126 -25.26 21.36 6.39
CA THR A 126 -25.26 22.52 5.48
C THR A 126 -26.40 22.51 4.47
N GLY A 127 -27.19 21.43 4.46
CA GLY A 127 -28.29 21.23 3.56
C GLY A 127 -29.43 22.20 3.84
N VAL A 128 -29.96 22.81 2.78
CA VAL A 128 -31.12 23.69 2.87
C VAL A 128 -32.39 22.84 2.84
N ASN A 129 -33.25 22.99 3.85
CA ASN A 129 -34.54 22.32 3.87
C ASN A 129 -35.54 23.11 3.00
N ILE A 130 -35.81 22.60 1.78
CA ILE A 130 -36.67 23.30 0.81
C ILE A 130 -38.09 23.51 1.33
N ASP A 131 -38.64 22.61 2.14
CA ASP A 131 -39.99 22.79 2.70
C ASP A 131 -40.03 23.95 3.70
N GLN A 132 -38.94 24.13 4.46
CA GLN A 132 -38.79 25.23 5.39
C GLN A 132 -38.53 26.56 4.67
N GLU A 133 -37.67 26.56 3.64
CA GLU A 133 -37.46 27.73 2.78
C GLU A 133 -38.72 28.11 1.99
N MET A 134 -39.50 27.15 1.51
CA MET A 134 -40.78 27.42 0.84
C MET A 134 -41.80 27.98 1.82
N SER A 135 -41.86 27.48 3.05
CA SER A 135 -42.73 28.05 4.09
C SER A 135 -42.32 29.48 4.43
N LEU A 136 -41.01 29.74 4.53
CA LEU A 136 -40.48 31.08 4.74
C LEU A 136 -40.75 32.03 3.57
N LEU A 137 -40.62 31.54 2.33
CA LEU A 137 -40.95 32.30 1.11
C LEU A 137 -42.43 32.64 1.04
N LEU A 138 -43.33 31.70 1.39
CA LEU A 138 -44.76 31.96 1.43
C LEU A 138 -45.12 32.99 2.51
N ASP A 139 -44.51 32.90 3.70
CA ASP A 139 -44.71 33.88 4.77
C ASP A 139 -44.19 35.27 4.35
N LEU A 140 -43.03 35.31 3.66
CA LEU A 140 -42.51 36.54 3.08
C LEU A 140 -43.45 37.12 2.00
N GLU A 141 -44.02 36.28 1.15
CA GLU A 141 -44.99 36.71 0.13
C GLU A 141 -46.25 37.30 0.79
N HIS A 142 -46.80 36.63 1.81
CA HIS A 142 -47.96 37.12 2.54
C HIS A 142 -47.68 38.43 3.29
N THR A 143 -46.54 38.55 3.96
CA THR A 143 -46.16 39.79 4.65
C THR A 143 -45.91 40.95 3.67
N TYR A 144 -45.37 40.67 2.49
CA TYR A 144 -45.21 41.68 1.44
C TYR A 144 -46.56 42.14 0.86
N GLN A 145 -47.47 41.20 0.57
CA GLN A 145 -48.83 41.50 0.14
C GLN A 145 -49.60 42.31 1.20
N ALA A 146 -49.49 41.92 2.48
CA ALA A 146 -50.09 42.65 3.59
C ALA A 146 -49.51 44.07 3.72
N SER A 147 -48.20 44.24 3.59
CA SER A 147 -47.54 45.55 3.61
C SER A 147 -47.99 46.43 2.45
N ALA A 148 -48.13 45.88 1.24
CA ALA A 148 -48.67 46.59 0.08
C ALA A 148 -50.14 46.99 0.28
N HIS A 149 -50.96 46.14 0.90
CA HIS A 149 -52.34 46.45 1.23
C HIS A 149 -52.44 47.55 2.30
N MET A 150 -51.61 47.51 3.34
CA MET A 150 -51.51 48.55 4.36
C MET A 150 -51.05 49.90 3.76
N MET A 151 -50.08 49.89 2.85
CA MET A 151 -49.66 51.08 2.11
C MET A 151 -50.81 51.66 1.29
N LYS A 152 -51.61 50.81 0.66
CA LYS A 152 -52.80 51.21 -0.10
C LYS A 152 -53.87 51.83 0.80
N THR A 153 -54.21 51.19 1.93
CA THR A 153 -55.22 51.72 2.85
C THR A 153 -54.78 53.03 3.50
N VAL A 154 -53.49 53.21 3.79
CA VAL A 154 -52.93 54.49 4.24
C VAL A 154 -53.06 55.54 3.14
N GLY A 155 -52.76 55.21 1.88
CA GLY A 155 -52.98 56.08 0.74
C GLY A 155 -54.44 56.53 0.61
N ASP A 156 -55.38 55.58 0.66
CA ASP A 156 -56.81 55.85 0.58
C ASP A 156 -57.31 56.75 1.75
N MET A 157 -56.75 56.57 2.95
CA MET A 157 -57.04 57.43 4.12
C MET A 157 -56.45 58.84 3.98
N LEU A 158 -55.24 58.97 3.43
CA LEU A 158 -54.61 60.28 3.17
C LEU A 158 -55.38 61.05 2.09
N ASP A 159 -55.80 60.38 1.02
CA ASP A 159 -56.62 60.98 -0.04
C ASP A 159 -57.98 61.43 0.50
N SER A 160 -58.62 60.63 1.36
CA SER A 160 -59.86 61.00 2.04
C SER A 160 -59.69 62.22 2.96
N LEU A 161 -58.54 62.31 3.66
CA LEU A 161 -58.24 63.45 4.54
C LEU A 161 -57.97 64.73 3.74
N LEU A 162 -57.26 64.62 2.61
CA LEU A 162 -57.05 65.73 1.66
C LEU A 162 -58.37 66.21 1.05
N ALA A 163 -59.27 65.29 0.69
CA ALA A 163 -60.58 65.61 0.12
C ALA A 163 -61.57 66.24 1.13
N ALA A 164 -61.37 66.04 2.44
CA ALA A 164 -62.21 66.62 3.48
C ALA A 164 -61.77 68.04 3.92
N VAL A 165 -60.53 68.43 3.61
CA VAL A 165 -59.94 69.74 3.97
C VAL A 165 -59.88 70.69 2.76
N GLY A 166 -60.05 70.19 1.54
CA GLY A 166 -60.28 70.99 0.32
C GLY A 166 -61.76 71.23 0.06
#